data_AF-A0A955H592-F1
#
_entry.id   AF-A0A955H592-F1
#
_cell.length_a   1.000
_cell.length_b   1.000
_cell.length_c   1.000
_cell.angle_alpha   90.00
_cell.angle_beta   90.00
_cell.angle_gamma   90.00
#
_symmetry.space_group_name_H-M   'P 1'
#
loop_
_entity.id
_entity.type
_entity.pdbx_description
1 polymer ?
#
loop_
_entity_poly.entity_id
_entity_poly.type
_entity_poly.pdbx_seq_one_letter_code
_entity_poly.pdbx_strand_id
1 'polypeptide(L)'
;MKNKIFLAVGAVGLFILGYVTHSTLGVTTSVSYPTEFTYEEYRTELACSAQISSFLHADKSNKKIIGETSEGTDKFSVKINRDEGTLSILTAAEMESGSQTPTVYSIINENEDGLSAVWGGESTNQISSFVFNKNNGFAVYSTNRDSLLGNEPTANAIYFTCI
;
A
#
# COMPACT_ATOMS: atom_id res chain seq x y z
N MET A 1 61.85 -28.60 -15.78
CA MET A 1 61.02 -27.67 -16.59
C MET A 1 59.65 -28.32 -16.74
N LYS A 2 58.70 -27.97 -15.87
CA LYS A 2 57.75 -26.84 -15.97
C LYS A 2 56.61 -27.12 -16.95
N ASN A 3 55.38 -26.88 -16.47
CA ASN A 3 54.10 -26.75 -17.19
C ASN A 3 53.22 -28.01 -17.36
N LYS A 4 52.54 -28.41 -16.28
CA LYS A 4 51.19 -29.04 -16.34
C LYS A 4 50.25 -28.59 -15.21
N ILE A 5 50.36 -27.34 -14.74
CA ILE A 5 49.49 -26.77 -13.68
C ILE A 5 48.94 -25.40 -14.14
N PHE A 6 48.39 -25.31 -15.35
CA PHE A 6 47.80 -24.06 -15.83
C PHE A 6 46.40 -24.19 -16.45
N LEU A 7 45.83 -25.39 -16.53
CA LEU A 7 44.50 -25.58 -17.14
C LEU A 7 43.34 -25.79 -16.17
N ALA A 8 43.59 -26.00 -14.87
CA ALA A 8 42.52 -26.22 -13.89
C ALA A 8 42.01 -24.93 -13.22
N VAL A 9 42.76 -23.81 -13.30
CA VAL A 9 42.40 -22.55 -12.61
C VAL A 9 41.48 -21.66 -13.46
N GLY A 10 41.49 -21.83 -14.79
CA GLY A 10 40.66 -21.01 -15.71
C GLY A 10 39.17 -21.35 -15.70
N ALA A 11 38.79 -22.60 -15.39
CA ALA A 11 37.39 -23.05 -15.45
C ALA A 11 36.60 -22.76 -14.17
N VAL A 12 37.26 -22.68 -13.01
CA VAL A 12 36.60 -22.40 -11.73
C VAL A 12 36.38 -20.89 -11.54
N GLY A 13 37.28 -20.04 -12.07
CA GLY A 13 37.12 -18.58 -12.02
C GLY A 13 35.93 -18.06 -12.83
N LEU A 14 35.55 -18.72 -13.93
CA LEU A 14 34.41 -18.35 -14.77
C LEU A 14 33.06 -18.78 -14.18
N PHE A 15 33.02 -19.81 -13.33
CA PHE A 15 31.80 -20.21 -12.64
C PHE A 15 31.49 -19.35 -11.42
N ILE A 16 32.49 -18.75 -10.78
CA ILE A 16 32.28 -17.84 -9.64
C ILE A 16 31.85 -16.44 -10.11
N LEU A 17 32.25 -16.03 -11.32
CA LEU A 17 31.76 -14.78 -11.95
C LEU A 17 30.32 -14.87 -12.48
N GLY A 18 29.79 -16.06 -12.72
CA GLY A 18 28.38 -16.27 -13.12
C GLY A 18 27.38 -16.23 -11.95
N TYR A 19 27.87 -16.27 -10.70
CA TYR A 19 27.05 -16.20 -9.49
C TYR A 19 27.07 -14.81 -8.85
N VAL A 20 27.43 -13.79 -9.63
CA VAL A 20 27.37 -12.39 -9.20
C VAL A 20 25.96 -11.87 -9.53
N THR A 21 25.09 -12.05 -8.53
CA THR A 21 24.01 -11.12 -8.16
C THR A 21 23.08 -10.66 -9.27
N HIS A 22 21.96 -11.38 -9.45
CA HIS A 22 20.70 -10.71 -9.80
C HIS A 22 20.26 -9.86 -8.60
N SER A 23 20.98 -8.78 -8.30
CA SER A 23 20.42 -7.72 -7.47
C SER A 23 19.45 -6.96 -8.36
N THR A 24 18.16 -7.28 -8.25
CA THR A 24 17.12 -6.39 -8.77
C THR A 24 17.30 -5.04 -8.09
N LEU A 25 17.74 -4.03 -8.86
CA LEU A 25 17.71 -2.64 -8.44
C LEU A 25 16.24 -2.28 -8.19
N GLY A 26 15.82 -2.34 -6.93
CA GLY A 26 14.50 -1.88 -6.54
C GLY A 26 14.43 -0.38 -6.75
N VAL A 27 13.48 0.08 -7.58
CA VAL A 27 13.14 1.50 -7.64
C VAL A 27 12.60 1.87 -6.27
N THR A 28 13.33 2.74 -5.56
CA THR A 28 12.93 3.24 -4.24
C THR A 28 12.33 4.62 -4.43
N THR A 29 11.05 4.78 -4.10
CA THR A 29 10.37 6.07 -4.05
C THR A 29 10.35 6.55 -2.60
N SER A 30 10.81 7.78 -2.35
CA SER A 30 10.76 8.41 -1.03
C SER A 30 9.90 9.66 -1.08
N VAL A 31 9.05 9.84 -0.07
CA VAL A 31 8.24 11.05 0.11
C VAL A 31 8.51 11.64 1.48
N SER A 32 8.45 12.96 1.56
CA SER A 32 8.52 13.66 2.85
C SER A 32 7.19 13.50 3.58
N TYR A 33 7.25 13.45 4.89
CA TYR A 33 6.07 13.38 5.74
C TYR A 33 6.11 14.45 6.82
N PRO A 34 4.95 14.95 7.28
CA PRO A 34 4.93 15.96 8.33
C PRO A 34 5.44 15.39 9.65
N THR A 35 6.27 16.16 10.34
CA THR A 35 6.80 15.79 11.66
C THR A 35 5.95 16.29 12.82
N GLU A 36 4.97 17.17 12.55
CA GLU A 36 4.09 17.75 13.55
C GLU A 36 2.63 17.57 13.11
N PHE A 37 1.85 16.90 13.94
CA PHE A 37 0.42 16.69 13.73
C PHE A 37 -0.30 16.89 15.07
N THR A 38 -1.38 17.67 15.04
CA THR A 38 -2.23 17.87 16.21
C THR A 38 -3.61 17.30 15.90
N TYR A 39 -3.89 16.12 16.45
CA TYR A 39 -5.24 15.57 16.41
C TYR A 39 -6.10 16.22 17.49
N GLU A 40 -7.27 16.72 17.10
CA GLU A 40 -8.29 17.13 18.06
C GLU A 40 -9.19 15.94 18.36
N GLU A 41 -9.35 15.58 19.63
CA GLU A 41 -10.11 14.40 20.06
C GLU A 41 -11.54 14.34 19.47
N TYR A 42 -12.17 15.50 19.28
CA TYR A 42 -13.53 15.64 18.75
C TYR A 42 -13.60 15.77 17.23
N ARG A 43 -12.47 15.65 16.53
CA ARG A 43 -12.43 15.73 15.08
C ARG A 43 -13.24 14.58 14.48
N THR A 44 -14.21 14.93 13.64
CA THR A 44 -15.07 14.00 12.92
C THR A 44 -14.78 13.95 11.42
N GLU A 45 -13.91 14.82 10.93
CA GLU A 45 -13.58 14.91 9.51
C GLU A 45 -12.07 15.00 9.30
N LEU A 46 -11.57 14.28 8.30
CA LEU A 46 -10.17 14.27 7.89
C LEU A 46 -10.09 14.46 6.37
N ALA A 47 -9.21 15.37 5.94
CA ALA A 47 -8.85 15.51 4.54
C ALA A 47 -7.49 14.86 4.31
N CYS A 48 -7.43 13.79 3.52
CA CYS A 48 -6.24 12.97 3.32
C CYS A 48 -5.70 13.14 1.89
N SER A 49 -4.39 13.37 1.77
CA SER A 49 -3.68 13.44 0.48
C SER A 49 -2.66 12.31 0.37
N ALA A 50 -2.75 11.53 -0.71
CA ALA A 50 -1.84 10.43 -0.95
C ALA A 50 -0.41 10.95 -1.12
N GLN A 51 0.54 10.16 -0.62
CA GLN A 51 1.96 10.44 -0.70
C GLN A 51 2.63 9.37 -1.57
N ILE A 52 2.36 8.09 -1.28
CA ILE A 52 2.85 6.94 -2.05
C ILE A 52 1.71 5.99 -2.28
N SER A 53 1.66 5.44 -3.49
CA SER A 53 0.79 4.33 -3.86
C SER A 53 1.65 3.12 -4.19
N SER A 54 1.26 1.95 -3.69
CA SER A 54 1.89 0.68 -4.00
C SER A 54 0.87 -0.30 -4.54
N PHE A 55 1.16 -0.89 -5.68
CA PHE A 55 0.28 -1.84 -6.34
C PHE A 55 1.02 -3.16 -6.57
N LEU A 56 0.41 -4.26 -6.16
CA LEU A 56 0.86 -5.61 -6.46
C LEU A 56 -0.12 -6.25 -7.44
N HIS A 57 0.41 -6.90 -8.48
CA HIS A 57 -0.40 -7.66 -9.42
C HIS A 57 0.36 -8.86 -10.00
N ALA A 58 -0.38 -9.83 -10.52
CA ALA A 58 0.18 -11.00 -11.18
C ALA A 58 0.54 -10.72 -12.65
N ASP A 59 1.78 -11.04 -13.04
CA ASP A 59 2.21 -11.19 -14.42
C ASP A 59 2.11 -12.66 -14.81
N LYS A 60 1.01 -13.01 -15.50
CA LYS A 60 0.73 -14.37 -15.94
C LYS A 60 1.72 -14.88 -16.97
N SER A 61 2.17 -13.99 -17.87
CA SER A 61 3.06 -14.34 -18.98
C SER A 61 4.41 -14.83 -18.45
N ASN A 62 4.88 -14.20 -17.37
CA ASN A 62 6.16 -14.54 -16.75
C ASN A 62 6.04 -15.31 -15.44
N LYS A 63 4.81 -15.63 -14.99
CA LYS A 63 4.52 -16.30 -13.70
C LYS A 63 5.18 -15.58 -12.50
N LYS A 64 5.07 -14.26 -12.47
CA LYS A 64 5.65 -13.40 -11.43
C LYS A 64 4.58 -12.57 -10.74
N ILE A 65 4.89 -12.08 -9.55
CA ILE A 65 4.17 -10.97 -8.92
C ILE A 65 5.01 -9.72 -9.15
N ILE A 66 4.40 -8.69 -9.71
CA ILE A 66 5.01 -7.38 -9.92
C ILE A 66 4.53 -6.47 -8.81
N GLY A 67 5.47 -5.79 -8.17
CA GLY A 67 5.19 -4.68 -7.26
C GLY A 67 5.64 -3.38 -7.88
N GLU A 68 4.74 -2.41 -7.90
CA GLU A 68 4.99 -1.07 -8.39
C GLU A 68 4.77 -0.08 -7.25
N THR A 69 5.60 0.95 -7.19
CA THR A 69 5.46 2.07 -6.26
C THR A 69 5.57 3.36 -7.02
N SER A 70 4.64 4.27 -6.81
CA SER A 70 4.64 5.60 -7.41
C SER A 70 4.35 6.66 -6.35
N GLU A 71 4.61 7.91 -6.71
CA GLU A 71 4.02 9.05 -6.00
C GLU A 71 2.48 8.93 -6.06
N GLY A 72 1.83 9.19 -4.94
CA GLY A 72 0.38 9.13 -4.81
C GLY A 72 -0.26 10.45 -5.20
N THR A 73 -1.36 10.40 -5.95
CA THR A 73 -2.11 11.59 -6.38
C THR A 73 -3.52 11.65 -5.84
N ASP A 74 -3.97 10.56 -5.20
CA ASP A 74 -5.33 10.43 -4.68
C ASP A 74 -5.60 11.39 -3.51
N LYS A 75 -6.86 11.79 -3.38
CA LYS A 75 -7.35 12.58 -2.24
C LYS A 75 -8.62 11.97 -1.70
N PHE A 76 -8.67 11.77 -0.38
CA PHE A 76 -9.83 11.24 0.32
C PHE A 76 -10.40 12.28 1.29
N SER A 77 -11.72 12.28 1.39
CA SER A 77 -12.42 12.85 2.54
C SER A 77 -12.91 11.70 3.42
N VAL A 78 -12.63 11.78 4.71
CA VAL A 78 -13.03 10.77 5.70
C VAL A 78 -13.92 11.44 6.73
N LYS A 79 -15.12 10.88 6.92
CA LYS A 79 -16.04 11.27 7.98
C LYS A 79 -16.16 10.14 9.00
N ILE A 80 -15.95 10.45 10.28
CA ILE A 80 -16.03 9.51 11.40
C ILE A 80 -17.40 9.68 12.07
N ASN A 81 -18.25 8.65 11.99
CA ASN A 81 -19.57 8.62 12.61
C ASN A 81 -19.51 7.74 13.87
N ARG A 82 -19.02 8.30 14.98
CA ARG A 82 -18.77 7.54 16.23
C ARG A 82 -20.02 6.90 16.81
N ASP A 83 -21.16 7.59 16.75
CA ASP A 83 -22.44 7.09 17.24
C ASP A 83 -22.89 5.82 16.50
N GLU A 84 -22.46 5.66 15.25
CA GLU A 84 -22.77 4.51 14.40
C GLU A 84 -21.65 3.46 14.38
N GLY A 85 -20.48 3.78 14.96
CA GLY A 85 -19.29 2.93 14.86
C GLY A 85 -18.78 2.77 13.42
N THR A 86 -18.97 3.78 12.57
CA THR A 86 -18.57 3.74 11.16
C THR A 86 -17.66 4.89 10.76
N LEU A 87 -16.96 4.74 9.63
CA LEU A 87 -16.48 5.87 8.87
C LEU A 87 -17.02 5.84 7.44
N SER A 88 -17.10 7.00 6.82
CA SER A 88 -17.41 7.16 5.41
C SER A 88 -16.18 7.70 4.70
N ILE A 89 -15.70 6.98 3.69
CA ILE A 89 -14.62 7.44 2.81
C ILE A 89 -15.22 7.87 1.49
N LEU A 90 -14.92 9.09 1.08
CA LEU A 90 -15.20 9.60 -0.26
C LEU A 90 -13.87 9.85 -0.98
N THR A 91 -13.68 9.14 -2.08
CA THR A 91 -12.48 9.23 -2.92
C THR A 91 -12.64 10.32 -3.98
N ALA A 92 -11.51 10.89 -4.45
CA ALA A 92 -11.52 11.84 -5.56
C ALA A 92 -12.19 11.27 -6.82
N ALA A 93 -11.98 9.98 -7.11
CA ALA A 93 -12.60 9.31 -8.26
C ALA A 93 -14.14 9.26 -8.15
N GLU A 94 -14.69 9.03 -6.95
CA GLU A 94 -16.14 9.11 -6.71
C GLU A 94 -16.65 10.54 -6.94
N MET A 95 -15.95 11.55 -6.43
CA MET A 95 -16.31 12.96 -6.65
C MET A 95 -16.27 13.35 -8.14
N GLU A 96 -15.22 12.94 -8.86
CA GLU A 96 -15.03 13.24 -10.29
C GLU A 96 -16.05 12.51 -11.19
N SER A 97 -16.45 11.30 -10.81
CA SER A 97 -17.51 10.55 -11.50
C SER A 97 -18.92 11.04 -11.18
N GLY A 98 -19.06 12.07 -10.32
CA GLY A 98 -20.34 12.61 -9.89
C GLY A 98 -21.08 11.72 -8.86
N SER A 99 -20.43 10.66 -8.39
CA SER A 99 -20.92 9.83 -7.28
C SER A 99 -20.60 10.51 -5.96
N GLN A 100 -21.64 10.98 -5.26
CA GLN A 100 -21.49 11.54 -3.91
C GLN A 100 -21.77 10.51 -2.81
N THR A 101 -21.91 9.23 -3.16
CA THR A 101 -22.18 8.18 -2.19
C THR A 101 -20.85 7.67 -1.64
N PRO A 102 -20.49 8.00 -0.39
CA PRO A 102 -19.25 7.51 0.18
C PRO A 102 -19.34 6.01 0.46
N THR A 103 -18.20 5.34 0.44
CA THR A 103 -18.10 3.96 0.90
C THR A 103 -18.05 3.94 2.44
N VAL A 104 -18.92 3.15 3.07
CA VAL A 104 -19.05 3.06 4.53
C VAL A 104 -18.26 1.88 5.07
N TYR A 105 -17.36 2.14 6.01
CA TYR A 105 -16.50 1.16 6.69
C TYR A 105 -16.94 1.02 8.14
N SER A 106 -16.82 -0.19 8.68
CA SER A 106 -17.03 -0.46 10.10
C SER A 106 -15.75 -0.18 10.88
N ILE A 107 -15.82 0.62 11.95
CA ILE A 107 -14.69 0.86 12.85
C ILE A 107 -14.49 -0.40 13.70
N ILE A 108 -13.27 -0.94 13.68
CA ILE A 108 -12.91 -2.13 14.46
C ILE A 108 -12.07 -1.80 15.68
N ASN A 109 -11.37 -0.66 15.68
CA ASN A 109 -10.63 -0.16 16.83
C ASN A 109 -10.47 1.36 16.71
N GLU A 110 -10.78 2.09 17.78
CA GLU A 110 -10.48 3.51 17.96
C GLU A 110 -9.96 3.71 19.39
N ASN A 111 -8.77 4.28 19.53
CA ASN A 111 -8.14 4.61 20.80
C ASN A 111 -7.35 5.93 20.68
N GLU A 112 -6.50 6.23 21.67
CA GLU A 112 -5.66 7.45 21.69
C GLU A 112 -4.61 7.47 20.57
N ASP A 113 -4.07 6.31 20.18
CA ASP A 113 -3.03 6.20 19.17
C ASP A 113 -3.57 6.24 17.74
N GLY A 114 -4.80 5.78 17.52
CA GLY A 114 -5.29 5.61 16.17
C GLY A 114 -6.74 5.16 16.03
N LEU A 115 -7.11 5.00 14.77
CA LEU A 115 -8.39 4.50 14.30
C LEU A 115 -8.15 3.49 13.19
N SER A 116 -8.89 2.39 13.20
CA SER A 116 -8.84 1.37 12.15
C SER A 116 -10.23 0.87 11.83
N ALA A 117 -10.44 0.55 10.57
CA ALA A 117 -11.73 0.20 10.05
C ALA A 117 -11.64 -0.62 8.77
N VAL A 118 -12.69 -1.37 8.49
CA VAL A 118 -12.75 -2.33 7.39
C VAL A 118 -14.06 -2.23 6.64
N TRP A 119 -14.00 -2.49 5.34
CA TRP A 119 -15.15 -2.69 4.49
C TRP A 119 -14.99 -4.02 3.77
N GLY A 120 -16.04 -4.83 3.81
CA GLY A 120 -16.17 -6.07 3.05
C GLY A 120 -17.19 -5.86 1.95
N GLY A 121 -16.75 -5.90 0.70
CA GLY A 121 -17.64 -5.86 -0.46
C GLY A 121 -18.27 -7.23 -0.67
N GLU A 122 -19.50 -7.41 -0.16
CA GLU A 122 -20.25 -8.68 -0.25
C GLU A 122 -20.40 -9.19 -1.70
N SER A 123 -20.43 -8.29 -2.69
CA SER A 123 -20.58 -8.62 -4.11
C SER A 123 -19.28 -8.61 -4.90
N THR A 124 -18.26 -7.91 -4.41
CA THR A 124 -17.01 -7.69 -5.15
C THR A 124 -15.89 -8.60 -4.68
N ASN A 125 -16.09 -9.37 -3.59
CA ASN A 125 -15.04 -10.17 -2.97
C ASN A 125 -13.83 -9.26 -2.79
N GLN A 126 -14.02 -8.12 -2.12
CA GLN A 126 -12.98 -7.15 -1.84
C GLN A 126 -13.01 -6.82 -0.37
N ILE A 127 -11.83 -6.76 0.22
CA ILE A 127 -11.65 -6.26 1.57
C ILE A 127 -10.77 -5.03 1.46
N SER A 128 -11.28 -3.92 1.92
CA SER A 128 -10.48 -2.72 2.11
C SER A 128 -10.42 -2.37 3.58
N SER A 129 -9.32 -1.73 3.97
CA SER A 129 -9.10 -1.26 5.31
C SER A 129 -8.50 0.13 5.28
N PHE A 130 -8.88 0.91 6.29
CA PHE A 130 -8.33 2.22 6.55
C PHE A 130 -7.76 2.22 7.97
N VAL A 131 -6.51 2.62 8.11
CA VAL A 131 -5.84 2.77 9.40
C VAL A 131 -5.28 4.17 9.47
N PHE A 132 -5.56 4.89 10.54
CA PHE A 132 -5.13 6.26 10.77
C PHE A 132 -4.45 6.37 12.13
N ASN A 133 -3.30 7.03 12.15
CA ASN A 133 -2.50 7.28 13.34
C ASN A 133 -2.72 8.73 13.81
N LYS A 134 -3.29 8.88 15.00
CA LYS A 134 -3.65 10.16 15.59
C LYS A 134 -2.43 10.95 16.06
N ASN A 135 -1.28 10.31 16.25
CA ASN A 135 -0.06 10.95 16.73
C ASN A 135 0.73 11.68 15.62
N ASN A 136 0.55 11.28 14.36
CA ASN A 136 1.35 11.79 13.25
C ASN A 136 0.56 12.11 11.97
N GLY A 137 -0.76 11.88 11.96
CA GLY A 137 -1.63 12.23 10.85
C GLY A 137 -1.52 11.28 9.66
N PHE A 138 -0.73 10.20 9.76
CA PHE A 138 -0.62 9.23 8.69
C PHE A 138 -1.84 8.33 8.62
N ALA A 139 -2.28 8.05 7.40
CA ALA A 139 -3.20 6.96 7.14
C ALA A 139 -2.65 6.00 6.11
N VAL A 140 -3.10 4.75 6.20
CA VAL A 140 -2.93 3.74 5.18
C VAL A 140 -4.32 3.27 4.77
N TYR A 141 -4.59 3.39 3.48
CA TYR A 141 -5.70 2.74 2.84
C TYR A 141 -5.17 1.54 2.07
N SER A 142 -5.72 0.36 2.33
CA SER A 142 -5.39 -0.81 1.53
C SER A 142 -6.64 -1.46 1.00
N THR A 143 -6.57 -1.96 -0.22
CA THR A 143 -7.62 -2.75 -0.84
C THR A 143 -7.01 -4.00 -1.43
N ASN A 144 -7.63 -5.13 -1.11
CA ASN A 144 -7.28 -6.43 -1.64
C ASN A 144 -8.53 -7.02 -2.29
N ARG A 145 -8.36 -7.63 -3.47
CA ARG A 145 -9.37 -8.57 -3.96
C ARG A 145 -9.20 -9.89 -3.21
N ASP A 146 -10.32 -10.39 -2.69
CA ASP A 146 -10.55 -11.61 -1.90
C ASP A 146 -10.34 -12.90 -2.70
N SER A 147 -9.58 -12.80 -3.77
CA SER A 147 -8.71 -13.89 -4.17
C SER A 147 -7.48 -13.93 -3.22
N LEU A 148 -7.67 -13.84 -1.89
CA LEU A 148 -6.64 -14.32 -0.95
C LEU A 148 -6.28 -15.79 -1.25
N LEU A 149 -7.20 -16.51 -1.91
CA LEU A 149 -7.07 -17.89 -2.39
C LEU A 149 -7.24 -18.06 -3.91
N GLY A 150 -7.46 -16.99 -4.68
CA GLY A 150 -7.57 -17.12 -6.14
C GLY A 150 -6.22 -16.99 -6.83
N ASN A 151 -6.20 -17.32 -8.12
CA ASN A 151 -4.95 -17.53 -8.85
C ASN A 151 -4.18 -16.24 -9.18
N GLU A 152 -4.75 -15.07 -8.91
CA GLU A 152 -4.24 -13.77 -9.38
C GLU A 152 -4.23 -12.74 -8.24
N PRO A 153 -3.15 -12.69 -7.44
CA PRO A 153 -3.05 -11.71 -6.37
C PRO A 153 -3.08 -10.30 -6.94
N THR A 154 -3.99 -9.48 -6.40
CA THR A 154 -4.01 -8.02 -6.60
C THR A 154 -4.22 -7.33 -5.25
N ALA A 155 -3.33 -6.39 -4.95
CA ALA A 155 -3.33 -5.64 -3.71
C ALA A 155 -2.91 -4.20 -3.99
N ASN A 156 -3.51 -3.25 -3.30
CA ASN A 156 -3.10 -1.86 -3.32
C ASN A 156 -2.96 -1.36 -1.88
N ALA A 157 -1.91 -0.60 -1.61
CA ALA A 157 -1.72 0.13 -0.38
C ALA A 157 -1.31 1.57 -0.73
N ILE A 158 -2.10 2.52 -0.26
CA ILE A 158 -1.87 3.95 -0.47
C ILE A 158 -1.64 4.58 0.91
N TYR A 159 -0.52 5.27 1.02
CA TYR A 159 -0.12 6.00 2.22
C TYR A 159 -0.55 7.45 2.06
N PHE A 160 -1.23 7.98 3.07
CA PHE A 160 -1.77 9.33 3.10
C PHE A 160 -1.21 10.12 4.27
N THR A 161 -1.19 11.44 4.08
CA THR A 161 -1.15 12.41 5.16
C THR A 161 -2.55 13.03 5.28
N CYS A 162 -3.12 13.02 6.48
CA CYS A 162 -4.43 13.59 6.78
C CYS A 162 -4.32 14.82 7.67
N ILE A 163 -5.19 15.80 7.46
CA ILE A 163 -5.26 17.05 8.23
C ILE A 163 -6.64 17.34 8.80
#